data_AF-A0A151M1S4-F1
#
_entry.id   AF-A0A151M1S4-F1
#
_cell.length_a   1.000
_cell.length_b   1.000
_cell.length_c   1.000
_cell.angle_alpha   90.00
_cell.angle_beta   90.00
_cell.angle_gamma   90.00
#
_symmetry.space_group_name_H-M   'P 1'
#
loop_
_entity.id
_entity.type
_entity.pdbx_description
1 polymer ?
#
loop_
_entity_poly.entity_id
_entity_poly.type
_entity_poly.pdbx_seq_one_letter_code
_entity_poly.pdbx_strand_id
1 'polypeptide(L)'
;MWPGGGSVLEAMENYKKSKIVEKPCPLPFSNLPSDIIEMKVKDGSKIRNLMGYAIGKMEADAVRQILFTGSGKAVGKTITCVEIMKRRLKELHQVTKVLFRQIEEIWEPIVPEAGLDTLTVKRNIPAICILLSKDALDPQEPGYQAPGSFEAFWIETLAAESQGQMKRKQGAGRGTGSTGKHPRSVGERGESCKKP
;
A
#
# COMPACT_ATOMS: atom_id res chain seq x y z
N MET A 1 -15.44 9.74 -15.03
CA MET A 1 -14.11 10.08 -15.57
C MET A 1 -13.57 11.21 -14.72
N TRP A 2 -12.78 10.90 -13.69
CA TRP A 2 -12.19 11.92 -12.84
C TRP A 2 -11.02 12.57 -13.61
N PRO A 3 -10.96 13.91 -13.70
CA PRO A 3 -9.80 14.56 -14.29
C PRO A 3 -8.57 14.22 -13.45
N GLY A 4 -7.51 13.80 -14.13
CA GLY A 4 -6.29 13.31 -13.51
C GLY A 4 -5.75 14.29 -12.47
N GLY A 5 -5.36 13.76 -11.31
CA GLY A 5 -4.72 14.48 -10.22
C GLY A 5 -3.31 14.93 -10.58
N GLY A 6 -3.19 15.85 -11.55
CA GLY A 6 -1.99 16.65 -11.73
C GLY A 6 -1.89 17.64 -10.58
N SER A 7 -0.77 17.62 -9.87
CA SER A 7 -0.49 18.63 -8.83
C SER A 7 -0.50 20.00 -9.51
N VAL A 8 -1.33 20.92 -9.01
CA VAL A 8 -1.54 22.28 -9.56
C VAL A 8 -0.24 23.12 -9.67
N LEU A 9 0.89 22.68 -9.09
CA LEU A 9 2.20 23.33 -9.26
C LEU A 9 3.28 22.37 -9.79
N GLU A 10 2.95 21.41 -10.65
CA GLU A 10 4.02 20.68 -11.37
C GLU A 10 4.72 21.57 -12.41
N ALA A 11 4.10 22.66 -12.85
CA ALA A 11 4.69 23.66 -13.72
C ALA A 11 4.48 25.07 -13.16
N MET A 12 5.58 25.80 -12.93
CA MET A 12 5.57 27.26 -12.76
C MET A 12 6.18 27.87 -14.02
N GLU A 13 5.47 28.80 -14.65
CA GLU A 13 5.98 29.54 -15.81
C GLU A 13 7.27 30.28 -15.37
N ASN A 14 8.42 29.93 -15.96
CA ASN A 14 9.77 30.45 -15.68
C ASN A 14 10.57 29.85 -14.52
N TYR A 15 10.05 28.85 -13.80
CA TYR A 15 10.78 28.21 -12.69
C TYR A 15 10.84 26.69 -12.83
N LYS A 16 11.98 26.12 -12.42
CA LYS A 16 12.17 24.67 -12.31
C LYS A 16 12.40 24.27 -10.86
N LYS A 17 11.67 23.26 -10.40
CA LYS A 17 11.87 22.67 -9.07
C LYS A 17 13.27 22.04 -9.01
N SER A 18 14.14 22.56 -8.14
CA SER A 18 15.51 22.07 -7.98
C SER A 18 15.65 21.14 -6.79
N LYS A 19 14.97 21.45 -5.67
CA LYS A 19 15.14 20.71 -4.41
C LYS A 19 13.86 20.63 -3.60
N ILE A 20 13.69 19.53 -2.86
CA ILE A 20 12.65 19.38 -1.85
C ILE A 20 13.33 19.15 -0.50
N VAL A 21 12.96 19.94 0.50
CA VAL A 21 13.46 19.84 1.87
C VAL A 21 12.31 19.44 2.79
N GLU A 22 12.42 18.29 3.44
CA GLU A 22 11.48 17.89 4.48
C GLU A 22 11.82 18.64 5.79
N LYS A 23 10.83 19.29 6.41
CA LYS A 23 11.03 19.83 7.75
C LYS A 23 10.93 18.72 8.81
N PRO A 24 11.70 18.82 9.91
CA PRO A 24 11.51 17.96 11.07
C PRO A 24 10.06 18.05 11.54
N CYS A 25 9.47 16.89 11.83
CA CYS A 25 8.12 16.79 12.35
C CYS A 25 8.16 15.77 13.50
N PRO A 26 7.79 16.18 14.72
CA PRO A 26 7.80 15.30 15.87
C PRO A 26 6.84 14.13 15.64
N LEU A 27 7.17 12.98 16.23
CA LEU A 27 6.31 11.81 16.15
C LEU A 27 5.01 12.06 16.92
N PRO A 28 3.85 11.67 16.39
CA PRO A 28 2.55 11.92 17.04
C PRO A 28 2.26 10.93 18.19
N PHE A 29 3.27 10.43 18.89
CA PHE A 29 3.13 9.45 19.97
C PHE A 29 3.81 9.99 21.23
N SER A 30 3.10 9.95 22.35
CA SER A 30 3.56 10.49 23.63
C SER A 30 4.49 9.54 24.39
N ASN A 31 4.29 8.23 24.25
CA ASN A 31 4.89 7.21 25.12
C ASN A 31 5.74 6.18 24.33
N LEU A 32 6.58 6.64 23.41
CA LEU A 32 7.48 5.74 22.68
C LEU A 32 8.76 5.45 23.49
N PRO A 33 9.26 4.20 23.48
CA PRO A 33 10.59 3.90 23.99
C PRO A 33 11.69 4.71 23.27
N SER A 34 12.71 5.14 24.01
CA SER A 34 13.82 5.93 23.46
C SER A 34 14.65 5.17 22.41
N ASP A 35 14.63 3.85 22.46
CA ASP A 35 15.36 2.93 21.59
C ASP A 35 14.49 2.34 20.46
N ILE A 36 13.29 2.90 20.25
CA ILE A 36 12.36 2.40 19.23
C ILE A 36 13.00 2.41 17.83
N ILE A 37 12.81 1.30 17.12
CA ILE A 37 13.23 1.18 15.74
C ILE A 37 12.23 1.94 14.85
N GLU A 38 12.68 3.05 14.24
CA GLU A 38 11.89 3.80 13.26
C GLU A 38 12.27 3.42 11.82
N MET A 39 11.37 2.71 11.14
CA MET A 39 11.44 2.36 9.73
C MET A 39 10.90 3.50 8.86
N LYS A 40 11.80 4.35 8.36
CA LYS A 40 11.47 5.47 7.45
C LYS A 40 11.28 4.98 6.02
N VAL A 41 10.03 4.87 5.58
CA VAL A 41 9.66 4.46 4.23
C VAL A 41 9.65 5.68 3.30
N LYS A 42 10.41 5.56 2.21
CA LYS A 42 10.54 6.58 1.15
C LYS A 42 10.12 6.01 -0.20
N ASP A 43 9.95 6.90 -1.18
CA ASP A 43 9.56 6.51 -2.55
C ASP A 43 10.60 5.59 -3.21
N GLY A 44 11.89 5.78 -2.90
CA GLY A 44 12.96 4.89 -3.35
C GLY A 44 13.13 3.59 -2.55
N SER A 45 12.49 3.45 -1.38
CA SER A 45 12.71 2.31 -0.49
C SER A 45 12.30 0.98 -1.15
N LYS A 46 13.16 -0.03 -1.02
CA LYS A 46 12.91 -1.39 -1.48
C LYS A 46 12.23 -2.18 -0.37
N ILE A 47 10.98 -2.57 -0.59
CA ILE A 47 10.15 -3.27 0.41
C ILE A 47 10.89 -4.51 0.96
N ARG A 48 11.51 -5.32 0.08
CA ARG A 48 12.25 -6.51 0.50
C ARG A 48 13.32 -6.21 1.55
N ASN A 49 14.09 -5.14 1.38
CA ASN A 49 15.16 -4.78 2.31
C ASN A 49 14.59 -4.29 3.64
N LEU A 50 13.56 -3.43 3.59
CA LEU A 50 12.88 -2.95 4.80
C LEU A 50 12.30 -4.10 5.61
N MET A 51 11.62 -5.05 4.94
CA MET A 51 10.98 -6.18 5.58
C MET A 51 11.99 -7.19 6.12
N GLY A 52 13.07 -7.49 5.40
CA GLY A 52 14.12 -8.37 5.91
C GLY A 52 14.70 -7.87 7.23
N TYR A 53 14.97 -6.56 7.33
CA TYR A 53 15.44 -5.96 8.57
C TYR A 53 14.35 -5.91 9.66
N ALA A 54 13.17 -5.38 9.34
CA ALA A 54 12.10 -5.16 10.32
C ALA A 54 11.58 -6.47 10.92
N ILE A 55 11.37 -7.51 10.08
CA ILE A 55 10.94 -8.83 10.52
C ILE A 55 12.02 -9.45 11.40
N GLY A 56 13.27 -9.51 10.94
CA GLY A 56 14.36 -10.11 11.73
C GLY A 56 14.58 -9.41 13.08
N LYS A 57 14.36 -8.09 13.16
CA LYS A 57 14.38 -7.36 14.44
C LYS A 57 13.20 -7.70 15.33
N MET A 58 11.98 -7.68 14.79
CA MET A 58 10.77 -7.98 15.55
C MET A 58 10.60 -9.48 15.87
N GLU A 59 11.32 -10.40 15.25
CA GLU A 59 11.37 -11.81 15.67
C GLU A 59 12.11 -11.97 17.01
N ALA A 60 13.09 -11.10 17.30
CA ALA A 60 13.77 -11.11 18.59
C ALA A 60 12.83 -10.65 19.72
N ASP A 61 12.86 -11.33 20.86
CA ASP A 61 11.99 -11.02 22.00
C ASP A 61 12.26 -9.66 22.64
N ALA A 62 13.50 -9.18 22.53
CA ALA A 62 13.91 -7.86 23.03
C ALA A 62 13.22 -6.70 22.31
N VAL A 63 12.83 -6.89 21.03
CA VAL A 63 12.13 -5.85 20.28
C VAL A 63 10.63 -6.09 20.40
N ARG A 64 9.99 -5.23 21.19
CA ARG A 64 8.54 -5.28 21.45
C ARG A 64 7.73 -4.40 20.51
N GLN A 65 8.35 -3.35 19.99
CA GLN A 65 7.69 -2.31 19.21
C GLN A 65 8.54 -1.87 18.03
N ILE A 66 7.87 -1.50 16.93
CA ILE A 66 8.50 -0.91 15.75
C ILE A 66 7.58 0.15 15.16
N LEU A 67 8.16 1.23 14.67
CA LEU A 67 7.43 2.35 14.10
C LEU A 67 7.70 2.45 12.60
N PHE A 68 6.66 2.54 11.79
CA PHE A 68 6.77 2.82 10.36
C PHE A 68 6.31 4.25 10.06
N THR A 69 7.14 5.02 9.35
CA THR A 69 6.80 6.38 8.94
C THR A 69 6.92 6.54 7.44
N GLY A 70 5.97 7.25 6.82
CA GLY A 70 6.01 7.56 5.40
C GLY A 70 5.19 8.78 5.05
N SER A 71 5.52 9.43 3.94
CA SER A 71 4.85 10.65 3.50
C SER A 71 4.78 10.75 1.98
N GLY A 72 3.83 11.56 1.49
CA GLY A 72 3.58 11.73 0.07
C GLY A 72 3.38 10.40 -0.65
N LYS A 73 4.17 10.17 -1.71
CA LYS A 73 4.12 8.94 -2.53
C LYS A 73 4.46 7.66 -1.74
N ALA A 74 5.12 7.77 -0.60
CA ALA A 74 5.50 6.62 0.22
C ALA A 74 4.39 6.12 1.16
N VAL A 75 3.28 6.85 1.33
CA VAL A 75 2.19 6.46 2.25
C VAL A 75 1.66 5.06 1.92
N GLY A 76 1.30 4.81 0.66
CA GLY A 76 0.80 3.49 0.24
C GLY A 76 1.81 2.37 0.52
N LYS A 77 3.10 2.61 0.23
CA LYS A 77 4.17 1.65 0.50
C LYS A 77 4.33 1.36 2.00
N THR A 78 4.13 2.37 2.84
CA THR A 78 4.22 2.25 4.30
C THR A 78 3.14 1.31 4.82
N ILE A 79 1.92 1.47 4.32
CA ILE A 79 0.80 0.57 4.63
C ILE A 79 1.13 -0.85 4.17
N THR A 80 1.60 -1.03 2.93
CA THR A 80 2.02 -2.36 2.42
C THR A 80 3.07 -3.02 3.32
N CYS A 81 4.07 -2.27 3.80
CA CYS A 81 5.06 -2.78 4.73
C CYS A 81 4.43 -3.28 6.04
N VAL A 82 3.53 -2.49 6.63
CA VAL A 82 2.81 -2.88 7.85
C VAL A 82 1.94 -4.13 7.64
N GLU A 83 1.23 -4.22 6.52
CA GLU A 83 0.41 -5.39 6.23
C GLU A 83 1.26 -6.67 6.04
N ILE A 84 2.44 -6.55 5.45
CA ILE A 84 3.39 -7.66 5.37
C ILE A 84 3.86 -8.06 6.78
N MET A 85 4.18 -7.09 7.65
CA MET A 85 4.60 -7.36 9.03
C MET A 85 3.54 -8.17 9.77
N LYS A 86 2.27 -7.74 9.75
CA LYS A 86 1.16 -8.42 10.45
C LYS A 86 0.88 -9.83 9.93
N ARG A 87 1.10 -10.08 8.63
CA ARG A 87 0.96 -11.44 8.06
C ARG A 87 2.09 -12.38 8.48
N ARG A 88 3.29 -11.83 8.69
CA ARG A 88 4.50 -12.60 9.06
C ARG A 88 4.59 -12.82 10.56
N LEU A 89 4.25 -11.80 11.33
CA LEU A 89 4.27 -11.78 12.78
C LEU A 89 2.83 -11.63 13.26
N LYS A 90 2.24 -12.74 13.72
CA LYS A 90 0.88 -12.77 14.25
C LYS A 90 0.81 -11.98 15.57
N GLU A 91 -0.41 -11.67 16.01
CA GLU A 91 -0.66 -11.05 17.32
C GLU A 91 -0.02 -9.65 17.51
N LEU A 92 0.06 -8.84 16.44
CA LEU A 92 0.51 -7.44 16.54
C LEU A 92 -0.65 -6.48 16.73
N HIS A 93 -0.58 -5.70 17.82
CA HIS A 93 -1.39 -4.50 18.03
C HIS A 93 -0.89 -3.38 17.11
N GLN A 94 -1.81 -2.56 16.62
CA GLN A 94 -1.48 -1.45 15.72
C GLN A 94 -2.12 -0.16 16.21
N VAL A 95 -1.40 0.96 16.10
CA VAL A 95 -1.97 2.31 16.17
C VAL A 95 -1.51 3.10 14.95
N THR A 96 -2.46 3.61 14.18
CA THR A 96 -2.20 4.39 12.96
C THR A 96 -2.56 5.85 13.17
N LYS A 97 -1.59 6.75 12.93
CA LYS A 97 -1.78 8.20 12.98
C LYS A 97 -1.51 8.82 11.62
N VAL A 98 -2.47 9.60 11.13
CA VAL A 98 -2.37 10.36 9.87
C VAL A 98 -2.18 11.83 10.22
N LEU A 99 -1.25 12.49 9.53
CA LEU A 99 -0.90 13.88 9.78
C LEU A 99 -0.42 14.55 8.49
N PHE A 100 -0.18 15.85 8.56
CA PHE A 100 0.54 16.57 7.53
C PHE A 100 1.99 16.81 7.94
N ARG A 101 2.91 16.66 6.99
CA ARG A 101 4.29 17.14 7.11
C ARG A 101 4.51 18.32 6.19
N GLN A 102 5.20 19.34 6.69
CA GLN A 102 5.61 20.47 5.85
C GLN A 102 6.89 20.12 5.08
N ILE A 103 6.87 20.39 3.78
CA ILE A 103 8.03 20.39 2.90
C ILE A 103 8.24 21.80 2.33
N GLU A 104 9.48 22.11 1.99
CA GLU A 104 9.87 23.30 1.25
C GLU A 104 10.40 22.87 -0.13
N GLU A 105 9.72 23.31 -1.18
CA GLU A 105 10.16 23.15 -2.55
C GLU A 105 10.94 24.41 -2.96
N ILE A 106 12.20 24.22 -3.35
CA ILE A 106 13.06 25.28 -3.87
C ILE A 106 12.95 25.25 -5.39
N TRP A 107 12.68 26.42 -5.95
CA TRP A 107 12.43 26.64 -7.36
C TRP A 107 13.42 27.67 -7.89
N GLU A 108 14.22 27.28 -8.87
CA GLU A 108 15.23 28.14 -9.48
C GLU A 108 14.69 28.71 -10.80
N PRO A 109 15.04 29.96 -11.14
CA PRO A 109 14.72 30.53 -12.44
C PRO A 109 15.28 29.67 -13.57
N ILE A 110 14.48 29.46 -14.63
CA ILE A 110 14.92 28.71 -15.81
C ILE A 110 15.99 29.50 -16.59
N VAL A 111 15.90 30.83 -16.57
CA VAL A 111 16.85 31.75 -17.21
C VAL A 111 17.54 32.58 -16.12
N PRO A 112 18.80 32.27 -15.74
CA PRO A 112 19.52 32.98 -14.69
C PRO A 112 19.71 34.48 -14.95
N GLU A 113 19.83 34.87 -16.23
CA GLU A 113 20.06 36.26 -16.66
C GLU A 113 18.78 37.11 -16.64
N ALA A 114 17.61 36.50 -16.39
CA ALA A 114 16.34 37.22 -16.31
C ALA A 114 16.21 38.08 -15.04
N GLY A 115 17.19 38.02 -14.11
CA GLY A 115 17.18 38.78 -12.86
C GLY A 115 16.10 38.32 -11.88
N LEU A 116 15.65 37.07 -11.99
CA LEU A 116 14.65 36.47 -11.10
C LEU A 116 15.31 35.83 -9.87
N ASP A 117 14.62 35.89 -8.73
CA ASP A 117 15.07 35.30 -7.47
C ASP A 117 14.61 33.85 -7.30
N THR A 118 15.39 33.04 -6.56
CA THR A 118 14.99 31.69 -6.16
C THR A 118 13.75 31.72 -5.25
N LEU A 119 12.74 30.91 -5.57
CA LEU A 119 11.50 30.82 -4.79
C LEU A 119 11.50 29.63 -3.84
N THR A 120 10.93 29.82 -2.65
CA THR A 120 10.68 28.74 -1.68
C THR A 120 9.17 28.59 -1.45
N VAL A 121 8.61 27.46 -1.86
CA VAL A 121 7.19 27.15 -1.71
C VAL A 121 7.01 26.13 -0.58
N LYS A 122 6.25 26.51 0.45
CA LYS A 122 5.89 25.61 1.56
C LYS A 122 4.64 24.81 1.20
N ARG A 123 4.69 23.49 1.41
CA ARG A 123 3.56 22.59 1.16
C ARG A 123 3.37 21.61 2.29
N ASN A 124 2.10 21.31 2.59
CA ASN A 124 1.73 20.23 3.49
C ASN A 124 1.46 18.98 2.67
N ILE A 125 2.21 17.91 2.93
CA ILE A 125 2.01 16.60 2.32
C ILE A 125 1.41 15.63 3.34
N PRO A 126 0.53 14.71 2.91
CA PRO A 126 0.01 13.68 3.80
C PRO A 126 1.15 12.79 4.27
N ALA A 127 1.10 12.43 5.54
CA ALA A 127 2.04 11.53 6.19
C ALA A 127 1.29 10.56 7.10
N ILE A 128 1.89 9.40 7.29
CA ILE A 128 1.36 8.32 8.11
C ILE A 128 2.45 7.82 9.04
N CYS A 129 2.08 7.56 10.29
CA CYS A 129 2.92 6.91 11.27
C CYS A 129 2.14 5.73 11.86
N ILE A 130 2.71 4.53 11.80
CA ILE A 130 2.05 3.31 12.25
C ILE A 130 2.96 2.60 13.24
N LEU A 131 2.50 2.51 14.49
CA LEU A 131 3.16 1.74 15.53
C LEU A 131 2.63 0.31 15.48
N LEU A 132 3.53 -0.67 15.49
CA LEU A 132 3.21 -2.08 15.72
C LEU A 132 3.83 -2.52 17.05
N SER A 133 3.05 -3.23 17.87
CA SER A 133 3.49 -3.76 19.16
C SER A 133 3.07 -5.20 19.36
N LYS A 134 3.95 -5.98 19.99
CA LYS A 134 3.62 -7.31 20.54
C LYS A 134 2.84 -7.24 21.85
N ASP A 135 2.90 -6.09 22.53
CA ASP A 135 2.24 -5.87 23.81
C ASP A 135 0.92 -5.12 23.57
N ALA A 136 -0.02 -5.26 24.50
CA ALA A 136 -1.31 -4.58 24.40
C ALA A 136 -1.11 -3.06 24.38
N LEU A 137 -1.78 -2.41 23.43
CA LEU A 137 -1.90 -0.95 23.35
C LEU A 137 -3.29 -0.54 23.85
N ASP A 138 -3.46 0.74 24.19
CA ASP A 138 -4.75 1.29 24.63
C ASP A 138 -5.82 1.12 23.53
N PRO A 139 -6.89 0.32 23.76
CA PRO A 139 -7.94 0.13 22.79
C PRO A 139 -8.78 1.37 22.50
N GLN A 140 -8.71 2.39 23.36
CA GLN A 140 -9.43 3.67 23.19
C GLN A 140 -8.61 4.70 22.39
N GLU A 141 -7.33 4.42 22.11
CA GLU A 141 -6.49 5.32 21.31
C GLU A 141 -7.04 5.41 19.86
N PRO A 142 -7.30 6.63 19.35
CA PRO A 142 -7.73 6.80 17.97
C PRO A 142 -6.76 6.16 16.97
N GLY A 143 -7.30 5.35 16.06
CA GLY A 143 -6.50 4.61 15.08
C GLY A 143 -5.94 3.29 15.60
N TYR A 144 -6.30 2.86 16.81
CA TYR A 144 -6.03 1.52 17.31
C TYR A 144 -6.70 0.44 16.46
N GLN A 145 -6.00 -0.67 16.27
CA GLN A 145 -6.50 -1.88 15.65
C GLN A 145 -5.96 -3.10 16.41
N ALA A 146 -6.88 -3.96 16.85
CA ALA A 146 -6.56 -5.20 17.55
C ALA A 146 -5.91 -6.24 16.62
N PRO A 147 -5.08 -7.16 17.15
CA PRO A 147 -4.51 -8.23 16.36
C PRO A 147 -5.59 -9.12 15.72
N GLY A 148 -5.27 -9.73 14.58
CA GLY A 148 -6.18 -10.65 13.87
C GLY A 148 -7.40 -10.02 13.17
N SER A 149 -7.72 -8.75 13.44
CA SER A 149 -8.84 -8.02 12.79
C SER A 149 -8.79 -8.01 11.26
N PHE A 150 -7.59 -8.08 10.67
CA PHE A 150 -7.41 -8.14 9.22
C PHE A 150 -7.89 -9.47 8.63
N GLU A 151 -7.55 -10.61 9.24
CA GLU A 151 -7.90 -11.94 8.71
C GLU A 151 -9.42 -12.14 8.67
N ALA A 152 -10.13 -11.68 9.70
CA ALA A 152 -11.60 -11.77 9.75
C ALA A 152 -12.28 -11.07 8.55
N PHE A 153 -11.80 -9.88 8.17
CA PHE A 153 -12.37 -9.09 7.08
C PHE A 153 -12.16 -9.75 5.69
N TRP A 154 -11.01 -10.36 5.44
CA TRP A 154 -10.75 -11.07 4.18
C TRP A 154 -11.46 -12.41 4.11
N ILE A 155 -11.56 -13.14 5.22
CA ILE A 155 -12.34 -14.39 5.29
C ILE A 155 -13.81 -14.11 4.96
N GLU A 156 -14.37 -13.02 5.50
CA GLU A 156 -15.75 -12.60 5.21
C GLU A 156 -15.92 -12.16 3.74
N THR A 157 -14.97 -11.39 3.20
CA THR A 157 -15.00 -10.94 1.80
C THR A 157 -14.93 -12.13 0.82
N LEU A 158 -14.02 -13.07 1.05
CA LEU A 158 -13.87 -14.28 0.23
C LEU A 158 -15.10 -15.19 0.35
N ALA A 159 -15.69 -15.29 1.55
CA ALA A 159 -16.95 -16.01 1.75
C ALA A 159 -18.11 -15.36 0.98
N ALA A 160 -18.22 -14.04 1.00
CA ALA A 160 -19.24 -13.29 0.27
C ALA A 160 -19.09 -13.41 -1.27
N GLU A 161 -17.86 -13.39 -1.79
CA GLU A 161 -17.57 -13.58 -3.22
C GLU A 161 -17.92 -15.00 -3.69
N SER A 162 -17.63 -16.02 -2.87
CA SER A 162 -17.98 -17.41 -3.17
C SER A 162 -19.49 -17.63 -3.29
N GLN A 163 -20.29 -16.96 -2.46
CA GLN A 163 -21.75 -17.01 -2.49
C GLN A 163 -22.33 -16.28 -3.71
N GLY A 164 -21.70 -15.18 -4.14
CA GLY A 164 -22.07 -14.44 -5.35
C GLY A 164 -21.87 -15.23 -6.66
N GLN A 165 -20.82 -16.06 -6.74
CA GLN A 165 -20.60 -16.96 -7.87
C GLN A 165 -21.57 -18.16 -7.89
N MET A 166 -21.93 -18.71 -6.73
CA MET A 166 -22.89 -19.82 -6.64
C MET A 166 -24.30 -19.40 -7.13
N LYS A 167 -24.74 -18.18 -6.82
CA LYS A 167 -26.02 -17.63 -7.32
C LYS A 167 -26.04 -17.42 -8.84
N ARG A 168 -24.91 -17.03 -9.45
CA ARG A 168 -24.82 -16.85 -10.92
C ARG A 168 -24.87 -18.17 -11.69
N LYS A 169 -24.38 -19.27 -11.11
CA LYS A 169 -24.45 -20.62 -11.74
C LYS A 169 -25.82 -21.27 -11.65
N GLN A 170 -26.68 -20.89 -10.71
CA GLN A 170 -28.04 -21.46 -10.58
C GLN A 170 -29.10 -20.79 -11.47
N GLY A 171 -28.77 -19.68 -12.14
CA GLY A 171 -29.69 -18.96 -13.05
C GLY A 171 -29.65 -19.39 -14.52
N ALA A 172 -28.68 -20.21 -14.94
CA ALA A 172 -28.53 -20.66 -16.32
C ALA A 172 -29.09 -22.07 -16.50
N GLY A 173 -30.41 -22.23 -16.33
CA GLY A 173 -31.04 -23.55 -16.38
C GLY A 173 -32.54 -23.52 -16.65
N ARG A 174 -32.97 -22.92 -17.78
CA ARG A 174 -34.28 -23.23 -18.37
C ARG A 174 -34.37 -22.72 -19.82
N GLY A 175 -34.33 -23.66 -20.76
CA GLY A 175 -34.52 -23.41 -22.19
C GLY A 175 -34.64 -24.72 -22.96
N THR A 176 -35.88 -25.20 -23.05
CA THR A 176 -36.37 -26.36 -23.80
C THR A 176 -36.11 -26.28 -25.31
N GLY A 177 -35.77 -27.40 -25.94
CA GLY A 177 -35.76 -27.54 -27.41
C GLY A 177 -35.54 -28.99 -27.85
N SER A 178 -36.61 -29.60 -28.36
CA SER A 178 -36.73 -30.99 -28.87
C SER A 178 -36.30 -31.09 -30.34
N THR A 179 -36.14 -32.34 -30.83
CA THR A 179 -35.96 -32.83 -32.23
C THR A 179 -34.54 -32.69 -32.84
N GLY A 180 -33.95 -33.64 -33.58
CA GLY A 180 -34.43 -34.85 -34.25
C GLY A 180 -33.27 -35.76 -34.75
N LYS A 181 -33.66 -36.87 -35.38
CA LYS A 181 -33.00 -38.13 -35.77
C LYS A 181 -31.67 -38.10 -36.59
N HIS A 182 -30.90 -39.19 -36.41
CA HIS A 182 -29.75 -39.81 -37.16
C HIS A 182 -29.90 -39.93 -38.72
N PRO A 183 -28.92 -40.44 -39.54
CA PRO A 183 -27.57 -41.03 -39.29
C PRO A 183 -26.38 -40.72 -40.28
N ARG A 184 -25.17 -41.19 -39.91
CA ARG A 184 -23.98 -41.70 -40.69
C ARG A 184 -23.50 -41.03 -42.00
N SER A 185 -22.19 -40.72 -42.07
CA SER A 185 -21.30 -41.11 -43.20
C SER A 185 -19.81 -41.11 -42.81
N VAL A 186 -19.04 -41.94 -43.52
CA VAL A 186 -17.64 -42.36 -43.33
C VAL A 186 -16.67 -41.51 -44.17
N GLY A 187 -15.39 -41.42 -43.74
CA GLY A 187 -14.20 -41.08 -44.55
C GLY A 187 -13.05 -40.59 -43.65
N GLU A 188 -12.01 -41.40 -43.36
CA GLU A 188 -10.69 -41.46 -44.06
C GLU A 188 -9.91 -40.11 -44.01
N ARG A 189 -8.61 -39.97 -43.74
CA ARG A 189 -7.41 -40.85 -43.70
C ARG A 189 -6.20 -39.99 -43.22
N GLY A 190 -5.21 -40.62 -42.55
CA GLY A 190 -3.79 -40.17 -42.43
C GLY A 190 -3.48 -39.02 -41.46
N GLU A 191 -2.35 -38.92 -40.76
CA GLU A 191 -1.10 -39.68 -40.75
C GLU A 191 -0.33 -39.30 -39.47
N SER A 192 0.37 -40.26 -38.86
CA SER A 192 1.20 -40.08 -37.67
C SER A 192 2.65 -40.33 -38.09
N CYS A 193 3.59 -39.45 -37.72
CA CYS A 193 5.01 -39.74 -37.81
C CYS A 193 5.73 -39.45 -36.49
N LYS A 194 6.42 -40.50 -36.00
CA LYS A 194 7.26 -40.62 -34.80
C LYS A 194 8.52 -39.74 -34.95
N LYS A 195 9.00 -39.03 -33.91
CA LYS A 195 9.88 -39.46 -32.80
C LYS A 195 11.15 -40.22 -33.23
N PRO A 196 12.25 -40.02 -32.50
CA PRO A 196 12.70 -41.07 -31.58
C PRO A 196 12.43 -40.74 -30.11
#